data_AF-A0A8T1KVU5-F1
#
_entry.id   AF-A0A8T1KVU5-F1
#
_cell.length_a   1.000
_cell.length_b   1.000
_cell.length_c   1.000
_cell.angle_alpha   90.00
_cell.angle_beta   90.00
_cell.angle_gamma   90.00
#
_symmetry.space_group_name_H-M   'P 1'
#
loop_
_entity.id
_entity.type
_entity.pdbx_description
1 polymer ?
#
loop_
_entity_poly.entity_id
_entity_poly.type
_entity_poly.pdbx_seq_one_letter_code
_entity_poly.pdbx_strand_id
1 'polypeptide(L)' 'MQEAVTKQHAHPNTVLHCLYGFYNLGYSRKELARVYHKSETTIGNWIRVYEATGTFERARKASDKKFSSDHRA' A
#
# COMPACT_ATOMS: atom_id res chain seq x y z
N MET A 1 1.21 -26.26 -11.57
CA MET A 1 1.95 -25.30 -10.71
C MET A 1 1.09 -24.05 -10.62
N GLN A 2 0.30 -23.89 -9.56
CA GLN A 2 -0.59 -22.73 -9.40
C GLN A 2 0.25 -21.58 -8.85
N GLU A 3 0.38 -20.51 -9.63
CA GLU A 3 1.07 -19.29 -9.26
C GLU A 3 0.30 -18.58 -8.14
N ALA A 4 0.55 -18.98 -6.90
CA ALA A 4 0.09 -18.27 -5.72
C ALA A 4 0.93 -17.01 -5.51
N VAL A 5 0.88 -16.07 -6.45
CA VAL A 5 1.29 -14.69 -6.18
C VAL A 5 0.15 -14.04 -5.38
N THR A 6 0.09 -14.33 -4.09
CA THR A 6 -0.64 -13.47 -3.17
C THR A 6 0.08 -12.13 -3.18
N LYS A 7 -0.39 -11.21 -4.02
CA LYS A 7 -0.03 -9.78 -4.00
C LYS A 7 -0.47 -9.22 -2.64
N GLN A 8 0.27 -9.54 -1.58
CA GLN A 8 0.05 -8.98 -0.25
C GLN A 8 0.43 -7.51 -0.35
N HIS A 9 -0.59 -6.68 -0.56
CA HIS A 9 -0.46 -5.25 -0.51
C HIS A 9 0.06 -4.84 0.86
N ALA A 10 0.93 -3.82 0.90
CA ALA A 10 1.38 -3.27 2.17
C ALA A 10 0.18 -2.81 3.01
N HIS A 11 0.26 -3.08 4.30
CA HIS A 11 -0.72 -2.59 5.26
C HIS A 11 -0.61 -1.05 5.34
N PRO A 12 -1.73 -0.31 5.49
CA PRO A 12 -1.70 1.15 5.59
C PRO A 12 -0.69 1.67 6.64
N ASN A 13 -0.61 1.02 7.80
CA ASN A 13 0.38 1.37 8.84
C ASN A 13 1.83 1.27 8.35
N THR A 14 2.15 0.28 7.52
CA THR A 14 3.50 0.15 6.93
C THR A 14 3.80 1.35 6.03
N VAL A 15 2.80 1.82 5.29
CA VAL A 15 2.95 3.00 4.43
C VAL A 15 3.11 4.26 5.28
N LEU A 16 2.30 4.44 6.32
CA LEU A 16 2.42 5.57 7.24
C LEU A 16 3.78 5.61 7.96
N HIS A 17 4.28 4.47 8.41
CA HIS A 17 5.60 4.38 9.03
C HIS A 17 6.73 4.65 8.03
N CYS A 18 6.55 4.27 6.77
CA CYS A 18 7.47 4.63 5.70
C CYS A 18 7.49 6.14 5.42
N LEU A 19 6.31 6.77 5.36
CA LEU A 19 6.19 8.23 5.19
C LEU A 19 6.80 8.99 6.36
N TYR A 20 6.58 8.52 7.59
CA TYR A 20 7.24 9.09 8.78
C TYR A 20 8.77 9.01 8.66
N GLY A 21 9.30 7.86 8.22
CA GLY A 21 10.74 7.70 8.00
C GLY A 21 11.30 8.65 6.95
N PHE A 22 10.53 8.96 5.90
CA PHE A 22 10.95 9.90 4.86
C PHE A 22 10.96 11.36 5.35
N TYR A 23 9.86 11.82 5.94
CA TYR A 23 9.70 13.24 6.30
C TYR A 23 10.31 13.63 7.65
N ASN A 24 10.24 12.74 8.66
CA ASN A 24 10.63 13.09 10.04
C ASN A 24 12.02 12.56 10.41
N LEU A 25 12.45 11.45 9.80
CA LEU A 25 13.78 10.86 10.05
C LEU A 25 14.77 11.16 8.92
N GLY A 26 14.32 11.71 7.79
CA GLY A 26 15.17 12.10 6.66
C GLY A 26 15.74 10.93 5.86
N TYR A 27 15.16 9.73 5.96
CA TYR A 27 15.64 8.59 5.20
C TYR A 27 15.41 8.77 3.70
N SER A 28 16.39 8.37 2.90
CA SER A 28 16.26 8.33 1.45
C SER A 28 15.31 7.21 0.99
N ARG A 29 14.75 7.35 -0.22
CA ARG A 29 13.89 6.31 -0.82
C ARG A 29 14.60 4.97 -0.95
N LYS A 30 15.91 4.98 -1.19
CA LYS A 30 16.76 3.79 -1.30
C LYS A 30 16.91 3.07 0.04
N GLU A 31 17.07 3.79 1.14
CA GLU A 31 17.12 3.21 2.48
C GLU A 31 15.77 2.60 2.87
N LEU A 32 14.68 3.33 2.62
CA LEU A 32 13.32 2.83 2.88
C LEU A 32 13.00 1.59 2.05
N ALA A 33 13.41 1.56 0.77
CA ALA A 33 13.26 0.39 -0.09
C ALA A 33 13.93 -0.86 0.50
N ARG A 34 15.14 -0.70 1.07
CA ARG A 34 15.85 -1.78 1.77
C ARG A 34 15.13 -2.22 3.04
N VAL A 35 14.74 -1.27 3.90
CA VAL A 35 14.06 -1.57 5.18
C VAL A 35 12.75 -2.34 4.97
N TYR A 36 11.92 -1.89 4.02
CA TYR A 36 10.60 -2.48 3.80
C TYR A 36 10.59 -3.65 2.79
N HIS A 37 11.76 -4.00 2.24
CA HIS A 37 11.89 -4.98 1.15
C HIS A 37 10.90 -4.66 0.01
N LYS A 38 10.96 -3.43 -0.47
CA LYS A 38 10.15 -2.90 -1.57
C LYS A 38 11.05 -2.24 -2.61
N SER A 39 10.52 -2.07 -3.83
CA SER A 39 11.22 -1.29 -4.84
C SER A 39 11.16 0.21 -4.50
N GLU A 40 12.19 0.95 -4.90
CA GLU A 40 12.21 2.42 -4.79
C GLU A 40 11.00 3.06 -5.50
N THR A 41 10.52 2.45 -6.59
CA THR A 41 9.29 2.85 -7.28
C THR A 41 8.05 2.73 -6.37
N THR A 42 7.96 1.67 -5.56
CA THR A 42 6.83 1.48 -4.63
C THR A 42 6.86 2.55 -3.55
N ILE A 43 8.03 2.83 -2.97
CA ILE A 43 8.21 3.89 -1.98
C ILE A 43 7.86 5.26 -2.59
N GLY A 44 8.35 5.54 -3.80
CA GLY A 44 8.04 6.77 -4.53
C GLY A 44 6.55 6.93 -4.80
N ASN A 45 5.85 5.85 -5.14
CA ASN A 45 4.40 5.87 -5.32
C ASN A 45 3.65 6.18 -4.01
N TRP A 46 4.11 5.65 -2.88
CA TRP A 46 3.50 5.98 -1.59
C TRP A 46 3.66 7.46 -1.24
N ILE A 47 4.87 8.00 -1.44
CA ILE A 47 5.15 9.43 -1.23
C ILE A 47 4.29 10.28 -2.16
N ARG A 48 4.27 9.98 -3.47
CA ARG A 48 3.49 10.73 -4.45
C ARG A 48 1.98 10.72 -4.14
N VAL A 49 1.44 9.58 -3.72
CA VAL A 49 0.02 9.51 -3.30
C VAL A 49 -0.20 10.43 -2.11
N TYR A 50 0.64 10.33 -1.07
CA TYR A 50 0.53 11.16 0.11
C TYR A 50 0.64 12.66 -0.19
N GLU A 51 1.55 13.09 -1.07
CA GLU A 51 1.69 14.48 -1.49
C GLU A 51 0.47 15.00 -2.26
N ALA A 52 -0.19 14.14 -3.04
CA ALA A 52 -1.36 14.52 -3.83
C ALA A 52 -2.64 14.63 -3.00
N THR A 53 -2.82 13.76 -2.00
CA THR A 53 -4.08 13.64 -1.23
C THR A 53 -3.98 14.13 0.20
N GLY A 54 -2.77 14.33 0.74
CA GLY A 54 -2.52 14.62 2.15
C GLY A 54 -2.74 13.42 3.10
N THR A 55 -3.13 12.27 2.56
CA THR A 55 -3.45 11.06 3.33
C THR A 55 -3.26 9.81 2.48
N PHE A 56 -2.81 8.72 3.09
CA PHE A 56 -2.79 7.42 2.42
C PHE A 56 -4.11 6.68 2.64
N GLU A 57 -5.17 7.09 1.95
CA GLU A 57 -6.40 6.30 1.87
C GLU A 57 -6.39 5.41 0.62
N ARG A 58 -6.76 4.15 0.82
CA ARG A 58 -6.96 3.24 -0.31
C ARG A 58 -8.27 3.65 -1.00
N ALA A 59 -8.26 3.78 -2.32
CA ALA A 59 -9.50 3.94 -3.08
C ALA A 59 -10.47 2.81 -2.71
N ARG A 60 -11.59 3.15 -2.06
CA ARG A 60 -12.65 2.19 -1.77
C ARG A 60 -13.18 1.67 -3.10
N LYS A 61 -13.11 0.36 -3.33
CA LYS A 61 -13.85 -0.25 -4.44
C LYS A 61 -15.35 -0.08 -4.13
N ALA A 62 -16.09 0.56 -5.03
CA ALA A 62 -17.52 0.86 -4.90
C ALA A 62 -18.44 -0.39 -4.95
N SER A 63 -17.94 -1.57 -4.60
CA SER A 63 -18.74 -2.79 -4.62
C SER A 63 -18.57 -3.54 -3.32
N ASP A 64 -19.48 -3.27 -2.38
CA ASP A 64 -19.91 -4.24 -1.39
C ASP A 64 -20.49 -5.42 -2.19
N LYS A 65 -19.64 -6.34 -2.67
CA LYS A 65 -20.10 -7.59 -3.30
C LYS A 65 -20.61 -8.50 -2.19
N LYS A 66 -21.74 -8.12 -1.59
CA LYS A 66 -22.55 -9.02 -0.79
C LYS A 66 -22.99 -10.15 -1.71
N PHE A 67 -22.78 -11.39 -1.30
CA PHE A 67 -23.29 -12.55 -2.03
C PHE A 67 -24.79 -12.37 -2.23
N SER A 68 -25.24 -12.40 -3.49
CA SER A 68 -26.67 -12.44 -3.79
C SER A 68 -27.27 -13.70 -3.16
N SER A 69 -28.55 -13.62 -2.77
CA SER A 69 -29.28 -14.74 -2.16
C SER A 69 -29.26 -16.01 -3.01
N ASP A 70 -29.00 -15.87 -4.32
CA ASP A 70 -28.89 -16.94 -5.30
C ASP A 70 -27.73 -17.92 -5.04
N HIS A 71 -26.66 -17.46 -4.37
CA HIS A 71 -25.47 -18.27 -4.06
C HIS A 71 -25.60 -19.08 -2.75
N ARG A 72 -26.78 -19.16 -2.14
CA ARG A 72 -27.02 -19.90 -0.87
C ARG A 72 -27.81 -21.20 -1.04
N ALA A 73 -28.07 -21.65 -2.27
CA ALA A 73 -28.76 -22.92 -2.55
C ALA A 73 -27.78 -24.09 -2.69
#